data_AF-A0A8S3T1U2-F1
#
_entry.id   AF-A0A8S3T1U2-F1
#
_cell.length_a   1.000
_cell.length_b   1.000
_cell.length_c   1.000
_cell.angle_alpha   90.00
_cell.angle_beta   90.00
_cell.angle_gamma   90.00
#
_symmetry.space_group_name_H-M   'P 1'
#
loop_
_entity.id
_entity.type
_entity.pdbx_description
1 polymer ?
#
loop_
_entity_poly.entity_id
_entity_poly.type
_entity_poly.pdbx_seq_one_letter_code
_entity_poly.pdbx_strand_id
1 'polypeptide(L)'
;MGPYIFECGFSIVALSFFILTFCETGVSAILVLCIAAGFFAVSISGWQINHYDLSARYAGILVSVTSAFGTLGAIAVPLVTGELTKDRTLDGWDDIFYVTMAIFLFSALVFVIFGSGNEQPWARPPSNIKLVQKIDPLARKPYKTFVQQKSADTKDILQAESIDGKAQQKDDKIHELVDRLTEQLSAEEIKKDS
;
A
#
# COMPACT_ATOMS: atom_id res chain seq x y z
N MET A 1 -16.23 -6.88 3.85
CA MET A 1 -17.36 -6.35 3.05
C MET A 1 -17.53 -7.30 1.88
N GLY A 2 -18.70 -7.90 1.68
CA GLY A 2 -18.86 -8.98 0.70
C GLY A 2 -18.58 -8.51 -0.74
N PRO A 3 -18.14 -9.41 -1.65
CA PRO A 3 -17.86 -9.06 -3.05
C PRO A 3 -19.09 -8.52 -3.79
N TYR A 4 -20.30 -8.78 -3.28
CA TYR A 4 -21.57 -8.48 -3.93
C TYR A 4 -21.96 -6.99 -3.98
N ILE A 5 -21.44 -6.14 -3.09
CA ILE A 5 -21.82 -4.70 -3.07
C ILE A 5 -21.20 -3.95 -4.25
N PHE A 6 -20.04 -4.41 -4.72
CA PHE A 6 -19.31 -3.79 -5.82
C PHE A 6 -19.93 -4.12 -7.19
N GLU A 7 -20.48 -5.32 -7.34
CA GLU A 7 -21.15 -5.81 -8.56
C GLU A 7 -22.41 -5.02 -8.92
N CYS A 8 -23.11 -4.49 -7.91
CA CYS A 8 -24.29 -3.67 -8.11
C CYS A 8 -23.96 -2.45 -8.99
N GLY A 9 -22.78 -1.85 -8.83
CA GLY A 9 -22.38 -0.65 -9.56
C GLY A 9 -22.25 -0.88 -11.07
N PHE A 10 -21.44 -1.87 -11.47
CA PHE A 10 -21.25 -2.19 -12.89
C PHE A 10 -22.52 -2.75 -13.56
N SER A 11 -23.31 -3.52 -12.81
CA SER A 11 -24.59 -4.05 -13.32
C SER A 11 -25.62 -2.94 -13.55
N ILE A 12 -25.69 -1.94 -12.66
CA ILE A 12 -26.58 -0.77 -12.81
C ILE A 12 -26.14 0.08 -14.02
N VAL A 13 -24.84 0.26 -14.23
CA VAL A 13 -24.33 0.99 -15.39
C VAL A 13 -24.65 0.25 -16.69
N ALA A 14 -24.46 -1.08 -16.74
CA ALA A 14 -24.83 -1.89 -17.90
C ALA A 14 -26.34 -1.79 -18.23
N LEU A 15 -27.20 -1.88 -17.20
CA LEU A 15 -28.64 -1.68 -17.34
C LEU A 15 -28.99 -0.30 -17.89
N SER A 16 -28.25 0.73 -17.46
CA SER A 16 -28.47 2.10 -17.93
C SER A 16 -28.15 2.25 -19.42
N PHE A 17 -27.07 1.63 -19.91
CA PHE A 17 -26.75 1.60 -21.35
C PHE A 17 -27.76 0.80 -22.17
N PHE A 18 -28.33 -0.28 -21.61
CA PHE A 18 -29.43 -0.99 -22.26
C PHE A 18 -30.73 -0.16 -22.32
N ILE A 19 -31.00 0.67 -21.32
CA ILE A 19 -32.17 1.58 -21.35
C ILE A 19 -31.98 2.70 -22.38
N LEU A 20 -30.74 3.13 -22.64
CA LEU A 20 -30.44 4.17 -23.63
C LEU A 20 -30.86 3.80 -25.05
N THR A 21 -30.85 2.52 -25.44
CA THR A 21 -31.26 2.08 -26.79
C THR A 21 -32.76 2.24 -27.04
N PHE A 22 -33.57 2.43 -25.99
CA PHE A 22 -35.02 2.66 -26.10
C PHE A 22 -35.40 4.14 -25.94
N CYS A 23 -34.41 5.02 -25.74
CA CYS A 23 -34.66 6.44 -25.52
C CYS A 23 -34.77 7.20 -26.84
N GLU A 24 -35.99 7.52 -27.27
CA GLU A 24 -36.23 8.25 -28.53
C GLU A 24 -35.96 9.78 -28.43
N THR A 25 -35.95 10.33 -27.22
CA THR A 25 -35.78 11.78 -26.99
C THR A 25 -34.43 12.10 -26.36
N GLY A 26 -33.71 13.08 -26.91
CA GLY A 26 -32.38 13.46 -26.41
C GLY A 26 -32.35 13.88 -24.94
N VAL A 27 -33.43 14.48 -24.42
CA VAL A 27 -33.52 14.86 -22.99
C VAL A 27 -33.55 13.63 -22.09
N SER A 28 -34.33 12.59 -22.43
CA SER A 28 -34.39 11.36 -21.64
C SER A 28 -33.06 10.60 -21.67
N ALA A 29 -32.42 10.53 -22.83
CA ALA A 29 -31.10 9.92 -22.99
C ALA A 29 -30.04 10.62 -22.11
N ILE A 30 -29.99 11.95 -22.11
CA ILE A 30 -29.04 12.72 -21.28
C ILE A 30 -29.30 12.47 -19.78
N LEU A 31 -30.56 12.44 -19.34
CA LEU A 31 -30.88 12.17 -17.93
C LEU A 31 -30.43 10.78 -17.49
N VAL A 32 -30.69 9.75 -18.30
CA VAL A 32 -30.25 8.37 -18.03
C VAL A 32 -28.72 8.29 -18.00
N LEU A 33 -28.05 8.95 -18.95
CA LEU A 33 -26.59 8.99 -19.01
C LEU A 33 -25.97 9.68 -17.79
N CYS A 34 -26.56 10.78 -17.30
CA CYS A 34 -26.11 11.47 -16.10
C CYS A 34 -26.22 10.58 -14.85
N ILE A 35 -27.33 9.85 -14.71
CA ILE A 35 -27.52 8.90 -13.61
C ILE A 35 -26.49 7.76 -13.71
N ALA A 36 -26.30 7.20 -14.91
CA ALA A 36 -25.31 6.16 -15.17
C ALA A 36 -23.89 6.62 -14.81
N ALA A 37 -23.50 7.84 -15.20
CA ALA A 37 -22.21 8.44 -14.88
C ALA A 37 -22.01 8.60 -13.36
N GLY A 38 -23.07 8.98 -12.63
CA GLY A 38 -23.04 9.04 -11.16
C GLY A 38 -22.76 7.68 -10.51
N PHE A 39 -23.47 6.63 -10.93
CA PHE A 39 -23.23 5.27 -10.44
C PHE A 39 -21.85 4.73 -10.84
N PHE A 40 -21.38 5.08 -12.03
CA PHE A 40 -20.03 4.75 -12.46
C PHE A 40 -18.96 5.40 -11.56
N ALA A 41 -19.14 6.65 -11.17
CA ALA A 41 -18.22 7.33 -10.24
C ALA A 41 -18.17 6.65 -8.86
N VAL A 42 -19.32 6.22 -8.33
CA VAL A 42 -19.38 5.44 -7.08
C VAL A 42 -18.63 4.11 -7.24
N SER A 43 -18.82 3.43 -8.38
CA SER A 43 -18.12 2.18 -8.70
C SER A 43 -16.61 2.39 -8.78
N ILE A 44 -16.14 3.53 -9.31
CA ILE A 44 -14.71 3.82 -9.39
C ILE A 44 -14.05 3.85 -8.01
N SER A 45 -14.72 4.46 -7.03
CA SER A 45 -14.19 4.52 -5.67
C SER A 45 -13.95 3.14 -5.05
N GLY A 46 -14.78 2.14 -5.40
CA GLY A 46 -14.68 0.80 -4.84
C GLY A 46 -13.44 0.03 -5.29
N TRP A 47 -13.13 0.03 -6.60
CA TRP A 47 -11.96 -0.72 -7.09
C TRP A 47 -10.64 -0.01 -6.82
N GLN A 48 -10.65 1.33 -6.78
CA GLN A 48 -9.44 2.11 -6.46
C GLN A 48 -8.91 1.73 -5.08
N ILE A 49 -9.81 1.59 -4.08
CA ILE A 49 -9.44 1.17 -2.73
C ILE A 49 -8.92 -0.28 -2.72
N ASN A 50 -9.50 -1.16 -3.56
CA ASN A 50 -9.10 -2.57 -3.63
C ASN A 50 -7.60 -2.75 -3.99
N HIS A 51 -7.01 -1.92 -4.86
CA HIS A 51 -5.58 -2.00 -5.16
C HIS A 51 -4.68 -1.70 -3.95
N TYR A 52 -5.10 -0.75 -3.11
CA TYR A 52 -4.39 -0.39 -1.89
C TYR A 52 -4.57 -1.44 -0.80
N ASP A 53 -5.77 -2.02 -0.70
CA ASP A 53 -6.09 -3.07 0.28
C ASP A 53 -5.41 -4.41 -0.04
N LEU A 54 -5.30 -4.75 -1.34
CA LEU A 54 -4.70 -6.00 -1.79
C LEU A 54 -3.20 -6.06 -1.49
N SER A 55 -2.49 -4.93 -1.64
CA SER A 55 -1.06 -4.83 -1.33
C SER A 55 -0.57 -3.38 -1.16
N ALA A 56 -0.50 -2.89 0.08
CA ALA A 56 0.01 -1.53 0.35
C ALA A 56 1.47 -1.32 -0.14
N ARG A 57 2.28 -2.38 -0.19
CA ARG A 57 3.69 -2.33 -0.63
C ARG A 57 3.85 -2.23 -2.15
N TYR A 58 2.97 -2.89 -2.91
CA TYR A 58 3.07 -3.00 -4.37
C TYR A 58 1.99 -2.21 -5.11
N ALA A 59 1.10 -1.52 -4.39
CA ALA A 59 0.00 -0.73 -4.93
C ALA A 59 0.44 0.21 -6.07
N GLY A 60 1.56 0.93 -5.93
CA GLY A 60 2.03 1.86 -6.97
C GLY A 60 2.34 1.18 -8.32
N ILE A 61 2.94 -0.02 -8.29
CA ILE A 61 3.23 -0.79 -9.50
C ILE A 61 1.92 -1.34 -10.09
N LEU A 62 1.04 -1.88 -9.26
CA LEU A 62 -0.24 -2.42 -9.72
C LEU A 62 -1.13 -1.33 -10.35
N VAL A 63 -1.25 -0.18 -9.67
CA VAL A 63 -2.04 0.96 -10.17
C VAL A 63 -1.47 1.49 -11.49
N SER A 64 -0.14 1.57 -11.63
CA SER A 64 0.48 2.03 -12.88
C SER A 64 0.28 1.04 -14.04
N VAL A 65 0.36 -0.27 -13.79
CA VAL A 65 0.07 -1.29 -14.80
C VAL A 65 -1.41 -1.22 -15.22
N THR A 66 -2.34 -1.14 -14.28
CA THR A 66 -3.78 -0.98 -14.58
C THR A 66 -4.04 0.29 -15.39
N SER A 67 -3.41 1.40 -15.03
CA SER A 67 -3.53 2.68 -15.76
C SER A 67 -2.99 2.60 -17.19
N ALA A 68 -1.91 1.85 -17.43
CA ALA A 68 -1.37 1.62 -18.76
C ALA A 68 -2.38 0.89 -19.66
N PHE A 69 -3.00 -0.20 -19.16
CA PHE A 69 -4.08 -0.89 -19.88
C PHE A 69 -5.30 0.02 -20.10
N GLY A 70 -5.66 0.83 -19.09
CA GLY A 70 -6.74 1.82 -19.23
C GLY A 70 -6.46 2.84 -20.35
N THR A 71 -5.21 3.28 -20.48
CA THR A 71 -4.80 4.20 -21.55
C THR A 71 -4.89 3.57 -22.93
N LEU A 72 -4.49 2.30 -23.07
CA LEU A 72 -4.64 1.57 -24.33
C LEU A 72 -6.11 1.44 -24.75
N GLY A 73 -6.99 1.14 -23.78
CA GLY A 73 -8.43 1.13 -24.02
C GLY A 73 -8.97 2.50 -24.45
N ALA A 74 -8.53 3.57 -23.79
CA ALA A 74 -8.94 4.94 -24.11
C ALA A 74 -8.54 5.36 -25.53
N ILE A 75 -7.42 4.87 -26.06
CA ILE A 75 -7.00 5.10 -27.45
C ILE A 75 -7.88 4.29 -28.43
N ALA A 76 -8.25 3.07 -28.06
CA ALA A 76 -9.05 2.19 -28.92
C ALA A 76 -10.51 2.66 -29.08
N VAL A 77 -11.11 3.24 -28.03
CA VAL A 77 -12.53 3.64 -28.02
C VAL A 77 -12.90 4.58 -29.19
N PRO A 78 -12.21 5.71 -29.44
CA PRO A 78 -12.54 6.59 -30.57
C PRO A 78 -12.39 5.93 -31.94
N LEU A 79 -11.44 4.99 -32.10
CA LEU A 79 -11.24 4.27 -33.36
C LEU A 79 -12.44 3.36 -33.67
N VAL A 80 -12.93 2.65 -32.65
CA VAL A 80 -14.09 1.77 -32.76
C VAL A 80 -15.37 2.59 -32.95
N THR A 81 -15.59 3.62 -32.12
CA THR A 81 -16.74 4.53 -32.25
C THR A 81 -16.78 5.22 -33.60
N GLY A 82 -15.62 5.61 -34.15
CA GLY A 82 -15.53 6.27 -35.46
C GLY A 82 -15.99 5.37 -36.62
N GLU A 83 -15.66 4.09 -36.59
CA GLU A 83 -16.13 3.13 -37.61
C GLU A 83 -17.62 2.80 -37.44
N LEU A 84 -18.10 2.63 -36.20
CA LEU A 84 -19.51 2.33 -35.92
C LEU A 84 -20.45 3.49 -36.25
N THR A 85 -19.99 4.74 -36.15
CA THR A 85 -20.83 5.94 -36.41
C THR A 85 -20.61 6.57 -37.78
N LYS A 86 -19.93 5.86 -38.68
CA LYS A 86 -19.55 6.36 -40.01
C LYS A 86 -20.73 6.87 -40.84
N ASP A 87 -21.85 6.15 -40.78
CA ASP A 87 -23.06 6.44 -41.56
C ASP A 87 -23.95 7.52 -40.92
N ARG A 88 -23.57 8.04 -39.74
CA ARG A 88 -24.30 9.08 -38.98
C ARG A 88 -25.78 8.74 -38.71
N THR A 89 -26.09 7.45 -38.66
CA THR A 89 -27.41 6.92 -38.31
C THR A 89 -27.54 6.74 -36.80
N LEU A 90 -28.77 6.67 -36.31
CA LEU A 90 -29.04 6.37 -34.90
C LEU A 90 -28.69 4.90 -34.57
N ASP A 91 -28.91 3.98 -35.50
CA ASP A 91 -28.60 2.55 -35.35
C ASP A 91 -27.13 2.29 -34.94
N GLY A 92 -26.18 3.07 -35.49
CA GLY A 92 -24.77 2.95 -35.12
C GLY A 92 -24.46 3.32 -33.67
N TRP A 93 -25.29 4.15 -33.04
CA TRP A 93 -25.18 4.47 -31.61
C TRP A 93 -25.75 3.35 -30.73
N ASP A 94 -26.82 2.68 -31.17
CA ASP A 94 -27.36 1.53 -30.47
C ASP A 94 -26.35 0.39 -30.40
N ASP A 95 -25.63 0.14 -31.50
CA ASP A 95 -24.53 -0.82 -31.53
C ASP A 95 -23.43 -0.48 -30.51
N ILE A 96 -23.07 0.80 -30.37
CA ILE A 96 -22.10 1.25 -29.36
C ILE A 96 -22.61 1.00 -27.94
N PHE A 97 -23.89 1.25 -27.68
CA PHE A 97 -24.49 1.01 -26.37
C PHE A 97 -24.51 -0.49 -26.03
N TYR A 98 -24.82 -1.36 -26.99
CA TYR A 98 -24.74 -2.81 -26.80
C TYR A 98 -23.32 -3.30 -26.53
N VAL A 99 -22.33 -2.81 -27.28
CA VAL A 99 -20.92 -3.15 -27.05
C VAL A 99 -20.48 -2.69 -25.66
N THR A 100 -20.86 -1.48 -25.26
CA THR A 100 -20.53 -0.90 -23.95
C THR A 100 -21.15 -1.72 -22.82
N MET A 101 -22.43 -2.09 -22.94
CA MET A 101 -23.13 -2.97 -22.01
C MET A 101 -22.41 -4.32 -21.85
N ALA A 102 -22.02 -4.94 -22.97
CA ALA A 102 -21.32 -6.23 -22.96
C ALA A 102 -19.96 -6.15 -22.23
N ILE A 103 -19.20 -5.06 -22.44
CA ILE A 103 -17.92 -4.83 -21.76
C ILE A 103 -18.12 -4.68 -20.25
N PHE A 104 -19.13 -3.93 -19.81
CA PHE A 104 -19.44 -3.78 -18.38
C PHE A 104 -19.85 -5.10 -17.73
N LEU A 105 -20.70 -5.90 -18.38
CA LEU A 105 -21.11 -7.21 -17.88
C LEU A 105 -19.95 -8.20 -17.85
N PHE A 106 -19.09 -8.20 -18.87
CA PHE A 106 -17.89 -9.03 -18.88
C PHE A 106 -16.93 -8.66 -17.76
N SER A 107 -16.74 -7.36 -17.53
CA SER A 107 -15.88 -6.87 -16.44
C SER A 107 -16.42 -7.27 -15.06
N ALA A 108 -17.73 -7.13 -14.86
CA ALA A 108 -18.43 -7.62 -13.67
C ALA A 108 -18.21 -9.12 -13.48
N LEU A 109 -18.44 -9.93 -14.51
CA LEU A 109 -18.25 -11.38 -14.46
C LEU A 109 -16.81 -11.78 -14.08
N VAL A 110 -15.81 -11.13 -14.68
CA VAL A 110 -14.40 -11.38 -14.35
C VAL A 110 -14.12 -11.02 -12.88
N PHE A 111 -14.68 -9.92 -12.38
CA PHE A 111 -14.52 -9.54 -10.97
C PHE A 111 -15.22 -10.53 -10.02
N VAL A 112 -16.42 -11.03 -10.36
CA VAL A 112 -17.10 -12.06 -9.54
C VAL A 112 -16.24 -13.32 -9.42
N ILE A 113 -15.61 -13.75 -10.51
CA ILE A 113 -14.86 -15.01 -10.54
C ILE A 113 -13.49 -14.87 -9.85
N PHE A 114 -12.77 -13.77 -10.12
CA PHE A 114 -11.37 -13.61 -9.71
C PHE A 114 -11.15 -12.59 -8.59
N GLY A 115 -12.16 -11.79 -8.25
CA GLY A 115 -12.06 -10.73 -7.26
C GLY A 115 -11.85 -11.27 -5.85
N SER A 116 -10.91 -10.66 -5.12
CA SER A 116 -10.68 -10.91 -3.71
C SER A 116 -10.40 -9.61 -2.99
N GLY A 117 -10.99 -9.43 -1.80
CA GLY A 117 -10.75 -8.28 -0.92
C GLY A 117 -9.77 -8.56 0.22
N ASN A 118 -9.05 -9.68 0.17
CA ASN A 118 -8.09 -10.06 1.20
C ASN A 118 -6.66 -9.75 0.74
N GLU A 119 -5.82 -9.28 1.67
CA GLU A 119 -4.38 -9.09 1.43
C GLU A 119 -3.76 -10.38 0.89
N GLN A 120 -3.06 -10.27 -0.24
CA GLN A 120 -2.46 -11.42 -0.90
C GLN A 120 -1.18 -11.89 -0.19
N PRO A 121 -0.90 -13.20 -0.17
CA PRO A 121 0.24 -13.74 0.58
C PRO A 121 1.60 -13.24 0.08
N TRP A 122 1.73 -12.92 -1.22
CA TRP A 122 2.95 -12.34 -1.80
C TRP A 122 3.19 -10.89 -1.38
N ALA A 123 2.17 -10.20 -0.86
CA ALA A 123 2.31 -8.83 -0.36
C ALA A 123 2.97 -8.78 1.02
N ARG A 124 2.95 -9.89 1.77
CA ARG A 124 3.47 -9.96 3.14
C ARG A 124 5.00 -9.96 3.17
N PRO A 125 5.63 -9.17 4.05
CA PRO A 125 7.06 -9.22 4.23
C PRO A 125 7.48 -10.59 4.82
N PRO A 126 8.66 -11.13 4.46
CA PRO A 126 9.21 -12.28 5.15
C PRO A 126 9.47 -11.93 6.63
N SER A 127 9.41 -12.93 7.51
CA SER A 127 9.35 -12.75 8.98
C SER A 127 10.54 -11.98 9.59
N ASN A 128 11.65 -11.89 8.87
CA ASN A 128 12.85 -11.15 9.24
C ASN A 128 12.79 -9.65 8.89
N ILE A 129 11.77 -9.18 8.15
CA ILE A 129 11.61 -7.79 7.73
C ILE A 129 10.39 -7.19 8.41
N LYS A 130 10.62 -6.27 9.35
CA LYS A 130 9.55 -5.42 9.91
C LYS A 130 9.39 -4.19 9.02
N LEU A 131 8.21 -4.03 8.43
CA LEU A 131 7.90 -2.82 7.67
C LEU A 131 7.91 -1.62 8.63
N VAL A 132 8.65 -0.58 8.28
CA VAL A 132 8.58 0.71 8.97
C VAL A 132 7.14 1.21 8.76
N GLN A 133 6.33 1.18 9.81
CA GLN A 133 4.99 1.77 9.75
C GLN A 133 5.14 3.24 9.36
N LYS A 134 4.44 3.67 8.31
CA LYS A 134 4.38 5.07 7.91
C LYS A 134 3.73 5.83 9.07
N ILE A 135 4.54 6.53 9.85
CA ILE A 135 4.07 7.33 10.97
C ILE A 135 3.40 8.53 10.35
N ASP A 136 2.09 8.67 10.53
CA ASP A 136 1.36 9.84 10.06
C ASP A 136 1.90 11.06 10.84
N PRO A 137 2.52 12.07 10.19
CA PRO A 137 3.12 13.20 10.90
C PRO A 137 2.08 14.02 11.67
N LEU A 138 0.79 13.83 11.37
CA LEU A 138 -0.35 14.49 12.01
C LEU A 138 -1.18 13.57 12.90
N ALA A 139 -0.92 12.26 12.94
CA ALA A 139 -1.56 11.39 13.92
C ALA A 139 -0.96 11.65 15.30
N ARG A 140 -1.54 12.60 16.02
CA ARG A 140 -1.33 12.73 17.47
C ARG A 140 -1.89 11.47 18.12
N LYS A 141 -1.03 10.51 18.44
CA LYS A 141 -1.42 9.35 19.24
C LYS A 141 -2.08 9.87 20.54
N PRO A 142 -3.23 9.35 21.01
CA PRO A 142 -3.53 9.46 22.42
C PRO A 142 -2.40 8.70 23.11
N TYR A 143 -1.53 9.43 23.81
CA TYR A 143 -0.42 8.83 24.54
C TYR A 143 -1.01 7.93 25.63
N LYS A 144 -1.13 6.63 25.35
CA LYS A 144 -1.26 5.62 26.39
C LYS A 144 0.13 5.04 26.62
N THR A 145 0.79 5.59 27.63
CA THR A 145 2.04 5.09 28.19
C THR A 145 1.76 3.77 28.90
N PHE A 146 1.81 2.66 28.17
CA PHE A 146 2.25 1.42 28.77
C PHE A 146 3.46 0.97 27.98
N VAL A 147 4.60 1.35 28.55
CA VAL A 147 5.95 1.07 28.09
C VAL A 147 6.13 -0.43 27.89
N GLN A 148 5.93 -0.92 26.66
CA GLN A 148 6.39 -2.23 26.23
C GLN A 148 7.83 -2.09 25.69
N GLN A 149 8.70 -1.53 26.54
CA GLN A 149 10.10 -1.19 26.28
C GLN A 149 10.96 -1.67 27.45
N LYS A 150 10.86 -2.96 27.80
CA LYS A 150 11.65 -3.54 28.90
C LYS A 150 12.09 -4.99 28.63
N SER A 151 12.63 -5.26 27.45
CA SER A 151 13.27 -6.58 27.24
C SER A 151 14.47 -6.60 26.30
N ALA A 152 14.56 -5.69 25.33
CA ALA A 152 15.78 -5.51 24.53
C ALA A 152 16.77 -4.57 25.25
N ASP A 153 16.30 -3.38 25.64
CA ASP A 153 17.12 -2.33 26.29
C ASP A 153 17.80 -2.79 27.59
N THR A 154 17.12 -3.59 28.42
CA THR A 154 17.70 -4.09 29.67
C THR A 154 18.84 -5.09 29.44
N LYS A 155 18.81 -5.89 28.37
CA LYS A 155 19.92 -6.82 28.09
C LYS A 155 21.13 -6.09 27.55
N ASP A 156 20.91 -5.08 26.70
CA ASP A 156 21.97 -4.29 26.11
C ASP A 156 22.66 -3.38 27.17
N ILE A 157 21.89 -2.81 28.11
CA ILE A 157 22.42 -2.02 29.23
C ILE A 157 23.21 -2.90 30.21
N LEU A 158 22.67 -4.07 30.59
CA LEU A 158 23.39 -4.99 31.49
C LEU A 158 24.68 -5.52 30.84
N GLN A 159 24.69 -5.69 29.52
CA GLN A 159 25.87 -6.12 28.80
C GLN A 159 26.90 -4.99 28.68
N ALA A 160 26.47 -3.74 28.49
CA ALA A 160 27.33 -2.55 28.49
C ALA A 160 27.98 -2.31 29.88
N GLU A 161 27.21 -2.38 30.97
CA GLU A 161 27.75 -2.25 32.34
C GLU A 161 28.74 -3.37 32.68
N SER A 162 28.52 -4.61 32.19
CA SER A 162 29.47 -5.71 32.39
C SER A 162 30.80 -5.51 31.65
N ILE A 163 30.75 -4.88 30.46
CA ILE A 163 31.94 -4.60 29.66
C ILE A 163 32.72 -3.45 30.27
N ASP A 164 32.03 -2.40 30.73
CA ASP A 164 32.62 -1.23 31.38
C ASP A 164 33.29 -1.61 32.71
N GLY A 165 32.62 -2.43 33.54
CA GLY A 165 33.21 -2.92 34.79
C GLY A 165 34.46 -3.78 34.60
N LYS A 166 34.56 -4.53 33.49
CA LYS A 166 35.77 -5.29 33.15
C LYS A 166 36.92 -4.39 32.65
N ALA A 167 36.60 -3.30 31.95
CA ALA A 167 37.59 -2.31 31.54
C ALA A 167 38.16 -1.59 32.76
N GLN A 168 37.28 -1.09 33.66
CA GLN A 168 37.67 -0.42 34.89
C GLN A 168 38.55 -1.31 35.79
N GLN A 169 38.17 -2.59 35.97
CA GLN A 169 38.97 -3.54 36.76
C GLN A 169 40.36 -3.79 36.16
N LYS A 170 40.49 -3.74 34.83
CA LYS A 170 41.78 -3.91 34.16
C LYS A 170 42.66 -2.67 34.38
N ASP A 171 42.07 -1.48 34.32
CA ASP A 171 42.76 -0.21 34.51
C ASP A 171 43.24 -0.03 35.96
N ASP A 172 42.41 -0.38 36.95
CA ASP A 172 42.80 -0.39 38.37
C ASP A 172 44.00 -1.29 38.63
N LYS A 173 44.03 -2.46 37.98
CA LYS A 173 45.13 -3.42 38.11
C LYS A 173 46.42 -2.91 37.45
N ILE A 174 46.31 -2.13 36.38
CA ILE A 174 47.46 -1.47 35.74
C ILE A 174 48.01 -0.41 36.68
N HIS A 175 47.14 0.43 37.27
CA HIS A 175 47.55 1.45 38.23
C HIS A 175 48.26 0.84 39.45
N GLU A 176 47.73 -0.25 40.01
CA GLU A 176 48.38 -0.97 41.13
C GLU A 176 49.77 -1.52 40.75
N LEU A 177 49.95 -1.99 39.53
CA LEU A 177 51.25 -2.49 39.06
C LEU A 177 52.26 -1.36 38.85
N VAL A 178 51.81 -0.21 38.33
CA VAL A 178 52.65 0.99 38.16
C VAL A 178 53.12 1.50 39.51
N ASP A 179 52.24 1.55 40.51
CA ASP A 179 52.60 1.99 41.87
C ASP A 179 53.64 1.05 42.50
N ARG A 180 53.45 -0.27 42.39
CA ARG A 180 54.44 -1.25 42.87
C ARG A 180 55.79 -1.13 42.17
N LEU A 181 55.81 -0.93 40.85
CA LEU A 181 57.04 -0.74 40.09
C LEU A 181 57.76 0.56 40.51
N THR A 182 57.00 1.63 40.74
CA THR A 182 57.53 2.92 41.21
C THR A 182 58.14 2.80 42.61
N GLU A 183 57.49 2.04 43.50
CA GLU A 183 58.02 1.76 44.84
C GLU A 183 59.29 0.90 44.80
N GLN A 184 59.34 -0.13 43.94
CA GLN A 184 60.55 -0.95 43.76
C GLN A 184 61.73 -0.15 43.19
N LEU A 185 61.49 0.69 42.18
CA LEU A 185 62.54 1.56 41.62
C LEU A 185 63.05 2.56 42.66
N SER A 186 62.15 3.16 43.44
CA SER A 186 62.53 4.10 44.51
C SER A 186 63.37 3.42 45.61
N ALA A 187 63.03 2.18 45.98
CA ALA A 187 63.80 1.40 46.95
C ALA A 187 65.18 0.96 46.42
N GLU A 188 65.30 0.72 45.11
CA GLU A 188 66.56 0.33 44.47
C GLU A 188 67.53 1.53 44.31
N GLU A 189 67.01 2.74 44.05
CA GLU A 189 67.80 3.98 44.05
C GLU A 189 68.37 4.31 45.44
N ILE A 190 67.57 4.18 46.51
CA ILE A 190 68.02 4.45 47.89
C ILE A 190 69.17 3.52 48.31
N LYS A 191 69.22 2.29 47.81
CA LYS A 191 70.27 1.32 48.11
C LYS A 191 71.59 1.60 47.38
N LYS A 192 71.57 2.43 46.34
CA LYS A 192 72.75 2.76 45.52
C LYS A 192 73.55 3.95 46.07
N ASP A 193 72.93 4.78 46.92
CA ASP A 193 73.51 5.97 47.52
C ASP A 193 74.01 5.78 48.98
N SER A 194 73.91 4.56 49.54
CA SER A 194 74.46 4.16 50.85
C SER A 194 75.71 3.29 50.71
#